data_AF-A0A735M6G4-F1
#
_entry.id   AF-A0A735M6G4-F1
#
_cell.length_a   1.000
_cell.length_b   1.000
_cell.length_c   1.000
_cell.angle_alpha   90.00
_cell.angle_beta   90.00
_cell.angle_gamma   90.00
#
_symmetry.space_group_name_H-M   'P 1'
#
loop_
_entity.id
_entity.type
_entity.pdbx_description
1 polymer ?
#
loop_
_entity_poly.entity_id
_entity_poly.type
_entity_poly.pdbx_seq_one_letter_code
_entity_poly.pdbx_strand_id
1 'polypeptide(L)'
;MFEFKEKIEDYTEEEFIEFLGEFIKPTAMKNGKALKGKELDKYWDIVLDHFIKITEHPAMGDLLFYPENPGDDEPEKVVKIVKEWRRSQGLPLFKDSE
;
A
#
# COMPACT_ATOMS: atom_id res chain seq x y z
N MET A 1 14.76 -3.27 4.05
CA MET A 1 13.84 -2.97 2.94
C MET A 1 12.59 -3.76 3.24
N PHE A 2 11.43 -3.13 3.17
CA PHE A 2 10.16 -3.79 3.41
C PHE A 2 10.04 -5.07 2.56
N GLU A 3 9.48 -6.13 3.13
CA GLU A 3 9.28 -7.39 2.44
C GLU A 3 7.93 -7.37 1.72
N PHE A 4 7.97 -7.21 0.39
CA PHE A 4 6.76 -7.20 -0.44
C PHE A 4 6.26 -8.62 -0.68
N LYS A 5 4.95 -8.84 -0.48
CA LYS A 5 4.26 -10.09 -0.82
C LYS A 5 3.52 -9.91 -2.13
N GLU A 6 3.53 -10.95 -2.96
CA GLU A 6 3.07 -10.86 -4.34
C GLU A 6 1.55 -10.71 -4.48
N LYS A 7 0.78 -11.09 -3.46
CA LYS A 7 -0.68 -11.04 -3.47
C LYS A 7 -1.24 -10.44 -2.19
N ILE A 8 -2.43 -9.85 -2.30
CA ILE A 8 -3.12 -9.27 -1.16
C ILE A 8 -3.55 -10.33 -0.11
N GLU A 9 -3.89 -11.54 -0.55
CA GLU A 9 -4.28 -12.65 0.34
C GLU A 9 -3.12 -13.21 1.18
N ASP A 10 -1.88 -12.79 0.90
CA ASP A 10 -0.70 -13.13 1.69
C ASP A 10 -0.45 -12.13 2.83
N TYR A 11 -1.06 -10.94 2.77
CA TYR A 11 -0.97 -9.88 3.78
C TYR A 11 -2.08 -10.01 4.82
N THR A 12 -1.75 -9.83 6.09
CA THR A 12 -2.73 -9.37 7.09
C THR A 12 -3.04 -7.89 6.91
N GLU A 13 -4.13 -7.42 7.49
CA GLU A 13 -4.44 -5.97 7.50
C GLU A 13 -3.29 -5.15 8.11
N GLU A 14 -2.70 -5.63 9.22
CA GLU A 14 -1.58 -4.97 9.90
C GLU A 14 -0.32 -4.90 9.03
N GLU A 15 0.06 -5.99 8.36
CA GLU A 15 1.22 -5.99 7.46
C GLU A 15 0.99 -5.06 6.25
N PHE A 16 -0.25 -4.91 5.79
CA PHE A 16 -0.59 -3.96 4.73
C PHE A 16 -0.53 -2.50 5.21
N ILE A 17 -0.90 -2.22 6.46
CA ILE A 17 -0.71 -0.90 7.07
C ILE A 17 0.78 -0.56 7.17
N GLU A 18 1.62 -1.51 7.60
CA GLU A 18 3.08 -1.32 7.64
C GLU A 18 3.64 -1.03 6.24
N PHE A 19 3.14 -1.74 5.22
CA PHE A 19 3.47 -1.48 3.81
C PHE A 19 3.12 -0.05 3.39
N LEU A 20 1.91 0.44 3.71
CA LEU A 20 1.51 1.83 3.43
C LEU A 20 2.38 2.85 4.19
N GLY A 21 2.91 2.46 5.35
CA GLY A 21 3.88 3.23 6.11
C GLY A 21 5.15 3.60 5.33
N GLU A 22 5.51 2.87 4.27
CA GLU A 22 6.68 3.20 3.42
C GLU A 22 6.54 4.53 2.67
N PHE A 23 5.31 5.03 2.44
CA PHE A 23 5.08 6.37 1.88
C PHE A 23 5.31 7.50 2.90
N ILE A 24 5.15 7.21 4.19
CA ILE A 24 5.26 8.19 5.29
C ILE A 24 6.68 8.19 5.86
N LYS A 25 7.18 7.00 6.19
CA LYS A 25 8.49 6.78 6.81
C LYS A 25 9.19 5.60 6.14
N PRO A 26 9.76 5.82 4.94
CA PRO A 26 10.43 4.77 4.18
C PRO A 26 11.56 4.12 4.99
N THR A 27 11.56 2.79 5.06
CA THR A 27 12.58 1.99 5.75
C THR A 27 13.70 1.54 4.81
N ALA A 28 13.54 1.74 3.51
CA ALA A 28 14.57 1.45 2.52
C ALA A 28 15.85 2.26 2.76
N MET A 29 16.99 1.56 2.68
CA MET A 29 18.32 2.11 2.92
C MET A 29 19.30 1.66 1.84
N LYS A 30 20.25 2.53 1.51
CA LYS A 30 21.39 2.23 0.64
C LYS A 30 22.67 2.54 1.39
N ASN A 31 23.57 1.55 1.48
CA ASN A 31 24.83 1.66 2.21
C ASN A 31 24.65 2.14 3.67
N GLY A 32 23.62 1.63 4.35
CA GLY A 32 23.30 1.99 5.75
C GLY A 32 22.72 3.39 5.95
N LYS A 33 22.29 4.07 4.88
CA LYS A 33 21.68 5.41 4.94
C LYS A 33 20.28 5.38 4.32
N ALA A 34 19.36 6.15 4.90
CA ALA A 34 18.04 6.36 4.32
C ALA A 34 18.14 6.95 2.90
N LEU A 35 17.27 6.49 2.01
CA LEU A 35 17.18 7.01 0.64
C LEU A 35 16.77 8.49 0.65
N LYS A 36 17.26 9.26 -0.34
CA LYS A 36 16.94 10.68 -0.52
C LYS A 36 16.90 11.06 -1.99
N GLY A 37 16.17 12.13 -2.31
CA GLY A 37 16.05 12.66 -3.68
C GLY A 37 15.64 11.57 -4.66
N LYS A 38 16.28 11.53 -5.84
CA LYS A 38 15.95 10.59 -6.92
C LYS A 38 15.96 9.11 -6.54
N GLU A 39 16.71 8.71 -5.52
CA GLU A 39 16.71 7.32 -5.07
C GLU A 39 15.47 7.00 -4.23
N LEU A 40 14.99 7.97 -3.45
CA LEU A 40 13.73 7.86 -2.73
C LEU A 40 12.54 7.92 -3.69
N ASP A 41 12.57 8.82 -4.67
CA ASP A 41 11.50 8.93 -5.69
C ASP A 41 11.30 7.58 -6.40
N LYS A 42 12.39 6.95 -6.86
CA LYS A 42 12.35 5.62 -7.48
C LYS A 42 11.86 4.53 -6.54
N TYR A 43 12.14 4.65 -5.24
CA TYR A 43 11.64 3.70 -4.27
C TYR A 43 10.12 3.84 -4.10
N TRP A 44 9.61 5.06 -4.00
CA TRP A 44 8.17 5.30 -3.97
C TRP A 44 7.46 4.88 -5.25
N ASP A 45 8.09 5.02 -6.43
CA ASP A 45 7.55 4.46 -7.67
C ASP A 45 7.35 2.93 -7.55
N ILE A 46 8.33 2.21 -6.99
CA ILE A 46 8.23 0.75 -6.77
C ILE A 46 7.13 0.40 -5.76
N VAL A 47 7.04 1.15 -4.65
CA VAL A 47 6.01 0.94 -3.63
C VAL A 47 4.61 1.18 -4.22
N LEU A 48 4.46 2.22 -5.04
CA LEU A 48 3.21 2.57 -5.72
C LEU A 48 2.80 1.53 -6.76
N ASP A 49 3.74 1.11 -7.62
CA ASP A 49 3.49 0.05 -8.61
C ASP A 49 3.04 -1.24 -7.92
N HIS A 50 3.65 -1.58 -6.78
CA HIS A 50 3.24 -2.72 -5.98
C HIS A 50 1.82 -2.56 -5.43
N PHE A 51 1.51 -1.40 -4.82
CA PHE A 51 0.17 -1.09 -4.31
C PHE A 51 -0.89 -1.27 -5.40
N ILE A 52 -0.68 -0.68 -6.58
CA ILE A 52 -1.62 -0.75 -7.70
C ILE A 52 -1.81 -2.20 -8.15
N LYS A 53 -0.70 -2.95 -8.27
CA LYS A 53 -0.71 -4.35 -8.71
C LYS A 53 -1.52 -5.25 -7.78
N ILE A 54 -1.30 -5.16 -6.46
CA ILE A 54 -1.90 -6.12 -5.51
C ILE A 54 -3.30 -5.71 -5.04
N THR A 55 -3.62 -4.41 -5.03
CA THR A 55 -4.98 -3.95 -4.67
C THR A 55 -5.96 -4.15 -5.82
N GLU A 56 -5.48 -4.03 -7.07
CA GLU A 56 -6.27 -4.08 -8.31
C GLU A 56 -7.40 -3.02 -8.36
N HIS A 57 -7.38 -2.06 -7.43
CA HIS A 57 -8.43 -1.09 -7.27
C HIS A 57 -8.45 -0.12 -8.47
N PRO A 58 -9.62 0.20 -9.06
CA PRO A 58 -9.69 1.03 -10.27
C PRO A 58 -9.19 2.46 -10.05
N ALA A 59 -9.25 2.97 -8.83
CA ALA A 59 -8.68 4.28 -8.47
C ALA A 59 -7.15 4.27 -8.38
N MET A 60 -6.49 3.09 -8.43
CA MET A 60 -5.03 2.98 -8.41
C MET A 60 -4.42 3.80 -7.26
N GLY A 61 -3.36 4.57 -7.55
CA GLY A 61 -2.71 5.47 -6.59
C GLY A 61 -3.58 6.63 -6.09
N ASP A 62 -4.73 6.92 -6.72
CA ASP A 62 -5.59 8.02 -6.28
C ASP A 62 -6.13 7.79 -4.86
N LEU A 63 -6.25 6.53 -4.42
CA LEU A 63 -6.58 6.20 -3.03
C LEU A 63 -5.60 6.82 -2.01
N LEU A 64 -4.35 7.05 -2.41
CA LEU A 64 -3.29 7.58 -1.54
C LEU A 64 -3.05 9.07 -1.75
N PHE A 65 -3.21 9.58 -2.97
CA PHE A 65 -2.82 10.95 -3.32
C PHE A 65 -3.99 11.90 -3.57
N TYR A 66 -5.16 11.35 -3.89
CA TYR A 66 -6.37 12.10 -4.21
C TYR A 66 -7.59 11.45 -3.55
N PRO A 67 -7.60 11.33 -2.21
CA PRO A 67 -8.69 10.69 -1.50
C PRO A 67 -10.01 11.42 -1.74
N GLU A 68 -11.11 10.67 -1.80
CA GLU A 68 -12.44 11.23 -2.02
C GLU A 68 -12.85 12.19 -0.90
N ASN A 69 -12.49 11.86 0.34
CA ASN A 69 -12.67 12.73 1.50
C ASN A 69 -11.35 12.97 2.23
N PRO A 70 -11.18 14.11 2.91
CA PRO A 70 -10.02 14.35 3.77
C PRO A 70 -9.87 13.25 4.83
N GLY A 71 -8.70 12.61 4.88
CA GLY A 71 -8.37 11.54 5.83
C GLY A 71 -8.65 10.13 5.32
N ASP A 72 -9.26 9.94 4.15
CA ASP A 72 -9.38 8.61 3.55
C ASP A 72 -8.03 8.03 3.07
N ASP A 73 -6.99 8.87 2.99
CA ASP A 73 -5.59 8.52 2.71
C ASP A 73 -4.85 7.94 3.94
N GLU A 74 -5.47 7.94 5.13
CA GLU A 74 -4.91 7.26 6.30
C GLU A 74 -4.80 5.75 6.07
N PRO A 75 -3.70 5.07 6.45
CA PRO A 75 -3.46 3.66 6.16
C PRO A 75 -4.64 2.73 6.53
N GLU A 76 -5.22 2.93 7.71
CA GLU A 76 -6.36 2.15 8.20
C GLU A 76 -7.62 2.35 7.34
N LYS A 77 -7.81 3.57 6.80
CA LYS A 77 -8.92 3.90 5.91
C LYS A 77 -8.71 3.30 4.53
N VAL A 78 -7.51 3.39 3.98
CA VAL A 78 -7.14 2.77 2.70
C VAL A 78 -7.37 1.25 2.76
N VAL A 79 -6.91 0.57 3.82
CA VAL A 79 -7.15 -0.87 4.02
C VAL A 79 -8.64 -1.18 4.02
N LYS A 80 -9.45 -0.39 4.74
CA LYS A 80 -10.89 -0.55 4.76
C LYS A 80 -11.52 -0.38 3.38
N ILE A 81 -11.16 0.68 2.63
CA ILE A 81 -11.67 0.96 1.28
C ILE A 81 -11.33 -0.19 0.33
N VAL A 82 -10.06 -0.63 0.31
CA VAL A 82 -9.61 -1.76 -0.51
C VAL A 82 -10.36 -3.03 -0.15
N LYS A 83 -10.50 -3.34 1.15
CA LYS A 83 -11.23 -4.52 1.62
C LYS A 83 -12.70 -4.51 1.20
N GLU A 84 -13.40 -3.40 1.41
CA GLU A 84 -14.81 -3.25 1.05
C GLU A 84 -15.02 -3.36 -0.46
N TRP A 85 -14.16 -2.71 -1.26
CA TRP A 85 -14.22 -2.83 -2.71
C TRP A 85 -13.95 -4.26 -3.18
N ARG A 86 -12.87 -4.92 -2.73
CA ARG A 86 -12.55 -6.30 -3.14
C ARG A 86 -13.65 -7.28 -2.76
N ARG A 87 -14.23 -7.12 -1.57
CA ARG A 87 -15.40 -7.91 -1.14
C ARG A 87 -16.58 -7.74 -2.09
N SER A 88 -16.87 -6.50 -2.52
CA SER A 88 -17.94 -6.22 -3.48
C SER A 88 -17.72 -6.86 -4.86
N GLN A 89 -16.46 -7.10 -5.23
CA GLN A 89 -16.08 -7.76 -6.48
C GLN A 89 -15.98 -9.29 -6.36
N GLY A 90 -16.10 -9.86 -5.15
CA GLY A 90 -15.88 -11.29 -4.91
C GLY A 90 -14.42 -11.73 -5.06
N LEU A 91 -13.47 -10.80 -4.88
CA LEU A 91 -12.04 -11.07 -4.93
C LEU A 91 -11.50 -11.56 -3.57
N PRO A 92 -10.37 -12.29 -3.54
CA PRO A 92 -9.69 -12.63 -2.29
C PRO A 92 -9.40 -11.39 -1.44
N LEU A 93 -9.58 -11.51 -0.13
CA LEU A 93 -9.31 -10.48 0.86
C LEU A 93 -7.95 -10.70 1.53
N PHE A 94 -7.61 -9.84 2.48
CA PHE A 94 -6.46 -10.03 3.37
C PHE A 94 -6.55 -11.37 4.10
N LYS A 95 -5.38 -11.91 4.47
CA LYS A 95 -5.19 -13.21 5.10
C LYS A 95 -6.03 -13.44 6.35
N ASP A 96 -6.28 -12.37 7.11
CA ASP A 96 -7.03 -12.35 8.38
C ASP A 96 -8.42 -11.69 8.24
N SER A 97 -8.86 -11.42 7.02
CA SER A 97 -10.18 -10.88 6.70
C SER A 97 -11.17 -11.96 6.26
N GLU A 98 -12.43 -11.84 6.71
CA GLU A 98 -13.57 -12.64 6.25
C GLU A 98 -14.38 -11.95 5.15
#